data_AF-A0AA95MCE4-F1
#
_entry.id   AF-A0AA95MCE4-F1
#
_cell.length_a   1.000
_cell.length_b   1.000
_cell.length_c   1.000
_cell.angle_alpha   90.00
_cell.angle_beta   90.00
_cell.angle_gamma   90.00
#
_symmetry.space_group_name_H-M   'P 1'
#
loop_
_entity.id
_entity.type
_entity.pdbx_description
1 polymer ?
#
loop_
_entity_poly.entity_id
_entity_poly.type
_entity_poly.pdbx_seq_one_letter_code
_entity_poly.pdbx_strand_id
1 'polypeptide(L)'
;MSQLKNKYKAIRKEFKADLTKIIQHNRAFGMMVISTYTASQHRTHIMKVWELLGFNHPEAYKDYCDKLFGKHLTGRDEIMRSIYFVDKELYNKYIYKIPEAYAMGDALAVAYRVMRSK
;
A
#
# COMPACT_ATOMS: atom_id res chain seq x y z
N MET A 1 -13.86 -17.16 5.19
CA MET A 1 -13.05 -15.97 5.56
C MET A 1 -12.26 -16.10 6.88
N SER A 2 -12.76 -16.77 7.94
CA SER A 2 -12.05 -16.82 9.23
C SER A 2 -10.76 -17.68 9.22
N GLN A 3 -10.73 -18.79 8.49
CA GLN A 3 -9.57 -19.69 8.40
C GLN A 3 -8.33 -19.03 7.77
N LEU A 4 -8.52 -18.22 6.72
CA LEU A 4 -7.43 -17.46 6.07
C LEU A 4 -6.85 -16.37 6.99
N LYS A 5 -7.70 -15.69 7.78
CA LYS A 5 -7.23 -14.71 8.78
C LYS A 5 -6.38 -15.36 9.87
N ASN A 6 -6.73 -16.57 10.28
CA ASN A 6 -5.99 -17.31 11.30
C ASN A 6 -4.65 -17.82 10.79
N LYS A 7 -4.56 -18.24 9.51
CA LYS A 7 -3.31 -18.71 8.87
C LYS A 7 -2.15 -17.72 9.04
N TYR A 8 -2.40 -16.42 8.85
CA TYR A 8 -1.36 -15.40 8.91
C TYR A 8 -1.25 -14.69 10.26
N LYS A 9 -2.05 -15.07 11.26
CA LYS A 9 -2.17 -14.31 12.52
C LYS A 9 -0.83 -14.18 13.26
N ALA A 10 -0.10 -15.29 13.39
CA ALA A 10 1.19 -15.31 14.10
C ALA A 10 2.23 -14.44 13.38
N ILE A 11 2.44 -14.67 12.09
CA ILE A 11 3.44 -13.94 11.29
C ILE A 11 3.13 -12.44 11.19
N ARG A 12 1.84 -12.07 11.11
CA ARG A 12 1.41 -10.65 11.10
C ARG A 12 1.63 -9.96 12.44
N LYS A 13 1.50 -10.67 13.56
CA LYS A 13 1.81 -10.12 14.89
C LYS A 13 3.30 -9.79 14.98
N GLU A 14 4.15 -10.70 14.52
CA GLU A 14 5.60 -10.51 14.46
C GLU A 14 5.97 -9.34 13.53
N PHE A 15 5.42 -9.33 12.31
CA PHE A 15 5.61 -8.27 11.33
C PHE A 15 5.30 -6.87 11.89
N LYS A 16 4.17 -6.72 12.59
CA LYS A 16 3.83 -5.45 13.23
C LYS A 16 4.80 -5.05 14.34
N ALA A 17 5.33 -6.00 15.10
CA ALA A 17 6.29 -5.70 16.15
C ALA A 17 7.61 -5.18 15.55
N ASP A 18 8.10 -5.83 14.50
CA ASP A 18 9.33 -5.44 13.83
C ASP A 18 9.18 -4.09 13.09
N LEU A 19 8.07 -3.89 12.38
CA LEU A 19 7.75 -2.59 11.77
C LEU A 19 7.65 -1.47 12.81
N THR A 20 7.11 -1.75 14.00
CA THR A 20 6.99 -0.74 15.05
C THR A 20 8.37 -0.26 15.46
N LYS A 21 9.31 -1.19 15.67
CA LYS A 21 10.71 -0.84 16.00
C LYS A 21 11.33 0.01 14.89
N ILE A 22 11.22 -0.41 13.63
CA ILE A 22 11.85 0.33 12.52
C ILE A 22 11.26 1.72 12.37
N ILE A 23 9.93 1.86 12.39
CA ILE A 23 9.27 3.16 12.21
C ILE A 23 9.53 4.10 13.39
N GLN A 24 9.71 3.58 14.61
CA GLN A 24 10.09 4.39 15.77
C GLN A 24 11.46 5.04 15.59
N HIS A 25 12.43 4.31 15.02
CA HIS A 25 13.78 4.81 14.77
C HIS A 25 13.89 5.59 13.45
N ASN A 26 12.97 5.37 12.51
CA ASN A 26 12.91 6.03 11.21
C ASN A 26 11.48 6.52 10.91
N ARG A 27 11.13 7.71 11.40
CA ARG A 27 9.80 8.30 11.16
C ARG A 27 9.55 8.63 9.68
N ALA A 28 10.60 8.87 8.90
CA ALA A 28 10.48 9.09 7.45
C ALA A 28 9.94 7.85 6.75
N PHE A 29 10.33 6.65 7.21
CA PHE A 29 9.72 5.42 6.73
C PHE A 29 8.22 5.36 7.04
N GLY A 30 7.81 5.74 8.26
CA GLY A 30 6.39 5.84 8.62
C GLY A 30 5.59 6.74 7.67
N MET A 31 6.14 7.90 7.30
CA MET A 31 5.54 8.77 6.28
C MET A 31 5.49 8.12 4.91
N MET A 32 6.55 7.44 4.48
CA MET A 32 6.57 6.72 3.20
C MET A 32 5.48 5.64 3.15
N VAL A 33 5.24 4.90 4.24
CA VAL A 33 4.15 3.91 4.32
C VAL A 33 2.79 4.57 4.07
N ILE A 34 2.53 5.72 4.71
CA ILE A 34 1.28 6.45 4.53
C ILE A 34 1.14 6.93 3.08
N SER A 35 2.19 7.55 2.52
CA SER A 35 2.20 8.02 1.14
C SER A 35 2.00 6.89 0.12
N THR A 36 2.58 5.71 0.38
CA THR A 36 2.42 4.51 -0.45
C THR A 36 0.96 4.06 -0.46
N TYR A 37 0.31 4.02 0.71
CA TYR A 37 -1.11 3.71 0.80
C TYR A 37 -1.98 4.72 0.03
N THR A 38 -1.73 6.01 0.20
CA THR A 38 -2.46 7.07 -0.51
C THR A 38 -2.31 6.93 -2.02
N ALA A 39 -1.10 6.67 -2.52
CA ALA A 39 -0.87 6.43 -3.94
C ALA A 39 -1.68 5.22 -4.46
N SER A 40 -1.77 4.15 -3.67
CA SER A 40 -2.57 2.97 -4.00
C SER A 40 -4.07 3.24 -4.06
N GLN A 41 -4.58 4.05 -3.13
CA GLN A 41 -5.98 4.47 -3.15
C GLN A 41 -6.28 5.37 -4.34
N HIS A 42 -5.37 6.29 -4.70
CA HIS A 42 -5.52 7.13 -5.89
C HIS A 42 -5.56 6.29 -7.17
N ARG A 43 -4.64 5.32 -7.32
CA ARG A 43 -4.64 4.39 -8.45
C ARG A 43 -5.95 3.61 -8.55
N THR A 44 -6.44 3.09 -7.43
CA THR A 44 -7.73 2.38 -7.38
C THR A 44 -8.89 3.29 -7.78
N HIS A 45 -8.88 4.55 -7.34
CA HIS A 45 -9.91 5.53 -7.68
C HIS A 45 -9.90 5.84 -9.18
N ILE A 46 -8.73 6.01 -9.79
CA ILE A 46 -8.59 6.22 -11.24
C ILE A 46 -9.23 5.07 -12.03
N MET A 47 -9.00 3.82 -11.62
CA MET A 47 -9.62 2.66 -12.27
C MET A 47 -11.16 2.71 -12.21
N LYS A 48 -11.73 3.18 -11.09
CA LYS A 48 -13.20 3.37 -10.96
C LYS A 48 -13.72 4.48 -11.87
N VAL A 49 -12.94 5.55 -12.06
CA VAL A 49 -13.29 6.61 -13.02
C VAL A 49 -13.28 6.05 -14.43
N TRP A 50 -12.29 5.22 -14.80
CA TRP A 50 -12.25 4.57 -16.11
C TRP A 50 -13.43 3.64 -16.34
N GLU A 51 -13.80 2.86 -15.32
CA GLU A 51 -14.99 2.00 -15.35
C GLU A 51 -16.25 2.84 -15.57
N LEU A 52 -16.45 3.89 -14.76
CA LEU A 52 -17.61 4.77 -14.86
C LEU A 52 -17.72 5.42 -16.25
N LEU A 53 -16.62 5.98 -16.76
CA LEU A 53 -16.60 6.67 -18.05
C LEU A 53 -16.74 5.67 -19.21
N GLY A 54 -16.00 4.56 -19.17
CA GLY A 54 -15.99 3.57 -20.25
C GLY A 54 -17.36 2.89 -20.45
N PHE A 55 -18.08 2.59 -19.37
CA PHE A 55 -19.39 1.93 -19.47
C PHE A 55 -20.56 2.90 -19.68
N ASN A 56 -20.52 4.11 -19.08
CA ASN A 56 -21.68 5.01 -19.07
C ASN A 56 -21.50 6.26 -19.95
N HIS A 57 -20.27 6.65 -20.27
CA HIS A 57 -19.96 7.92 -20.94
C HIS A 57 -18.82 7.78 -21.96
N PRO A 58 -19.03 7.03 -23.07
CA PRO A 58 -17.96 6.67 -24.02
C PRO A 58 -17.28 7.88 -24.67
N GLU A 59 -18.00 8.99 -24.91
CA GLU A 59 -17.40 10.22 -25.44
C GLU A 59 -16.44 10.88 -24.44
N ALA A 60 -16.84 10.96 -23.16
CA ALA A 60 -15.99 11.47 -22.10
C ALA A 60 -14.79 10.56 -21.85
N TYR A 61 -14.95 9.25 -21.99
CA TYR A 61 -13.85 8.29 -21.94
C TYR A 61 -12.82 8.56 -23.05
N LYS A 62 -13.27 8.78 -24.28
CA LYS A 62 -12.41 9.09 -25.42
C LYS A 62 -11.61 10.39 -25.19
N ASP A 63 -12.28 11.44 -24.72
CA ASP A 63 -11.62 12.73 -24.43
C ASP A 63 -10.60 12.61 -23.28
N TYR A 64 -10.95 11.85 -22.24
CA TYR A 64 -10.05 11.54 -21.14
C TYR A 64 -8.80 10.78 -21.62
N CYS A 65 -8.97 9.76 -22.47
CA CYS A 65 -7.88 9.00 -23.05
C CYS A 65 -6.91 9.86 -23.88
N ASP A 66 -7.45 10.75 -24.70
CA ASP A 66 -6.66 11.64 -25.55
C ASP A 66 -5.89 12.70 -24.73
N LYS A 67 -6.54 13.34 -23.76
CA LYS A 67 -5.99 14.53 -23.09
C LYS A 67 -5.24 14.25 -21.79
N LEU A 68 -5.63 13.20 -21.06
CA LEU A 68 -5.27 13.01 -19.65
C LEU A 68 -4.63 11.66 -19.33
N PHE A 69 -4.97 10.57 -20.03
CA PHE A 69 -4.52 9.23 -19.67
C PHE A 69 -2.99 9.10 -19.60
N GLY A 70 -2.27 9.60 -20.61
CA GLY A 70 -0.81 9.58 -20.63
C GLY A 70 -0.12 10.47 -19.58
N LYS A 71 -0.86 11.34 -18.89
CA LYS A 71 -0.35 12.21 -17.83
C LYS A 71 -0.47 11.58 -16.44
N HIS A 72 -1.11 10.41 -16.32
CA HIS A 72 -1.26 9.74 -15.04
C HIS A 72 0.05 9.07 -14.65
N LEU A 73 0.51 9.35 -13.44
CA LEU A 73 1.65 8.65 -12.86
C LEU A 73 1.24 7.22 -12.55
N THR A 74 1.61 6.29 -13.43
CA THR A 74 1.48 4.86 -13.18
C THR A 74 2.77 4.32 -12.57
N GLY A 75 2.68 3.63 -11.44
CA GLY A 75 3.84 3.09 -10.75
C GLY A 75 3.49 1.87 -9.91
N ARG A 76 4.52 1.23 -9.35
CA ARG A 76 4.37 0.18 -8.34
C ARG A 76 4.39 0.80 -6.95
N ASP A 77 3.23 0.74 -6.31
CA ASP A 77 2.85 1.32 -5.01
C ASP A 77 2.77 0.24 -3.91
N GLU A 78 3.69 -0.72 -3.94
CA GLU A 78 3.72 -1.88 -3.05
C GLU A 78 4.49 -1.56 -1.75
N ILE A 79 3.92 -1.93 -0.61
CA ILE A 79 4.58 -1.81 0.70
C ILE A 79 5.81 -2.70 0.78
N MET A 80 5.78 -3.90 0.19
CA MET A 80 6.95 -4.79 0.22
C MET A 80 8.12 -4.20 -0.56
N ARG A 81 7.84 -3.50 -1.66
CA ARG A 81 8.87 -2.75 -2.40
C ARG A 81 9.45 -1.62 -1.55
N SER A 82 8.60 -0.91 -0.81
CA SER A 82 9.05 0.14 0.11
C SER A 82 9.93 -0.42 1.23
N ILE A 83 9.56 -1.58 1.79
CA ILE A 83 10.36 -2.29 2.80
C ILE A 83 11.72 -2.71 2.22
N TYR A 84 11.76 -3.24 0.98
CA TYR A 84 13.02 -3.66 0.34
C TYR A 84 14.10 -2.57 0.34
N PHE A 85 13.71 -1.31 0.11
CA PHE A 85 14.65 -0.19 0.06
C PHE A 85 15.01 0.38 1.43
N VAL A 86 14.18 0.17 2.44
CA VAL A 86 14.44 0.67 3.81
C VAL A 86 15.19 -0.36 4.64
N ASP A 87 14.77 -1.62 4.55
CA ASP A 87 15.30 -2.72 5.35
C ASP A 87 15.16 -4.03 4.57
N LYS A 88 16.26 -4.43 3.93
CA LYS A 88 16.33 -5.64 3.11
C LYS A 88 16.18 -6.92 3.94
N GLU A 89 16.58 -6.91 5.21
CA GLU A 89 16.43 -8.06 6.10
C GLU A 89 14.97 -8.27 6.47
N LEU A 90 14.26 -7.19 6.82
CA LEU A 90 12.82 -7.22 7.05
C LEU A 90 12.07 -7.67 5.79
N TYR A 91 12.46 -7.16 4.62
CA TYR A 91 11.88 -7.60 3.35
C TYR A 91 12.02 -9.10 3.17
N ASN A 92 13.25 -9.63 3.21
CA ASN A 92 13.51 -11.06 3.03
C ASN A 92 12.77 -11.93 4.07
N LYS A 93 12.60 -11.41 5.29
CA LYS A 93 11.90 -12.10 6.36
C LYS A 93 10.41 -12.32 6.05
N TYR A 94 9.74 -11.36 5.39
CA TYR A 94 8.28 -11.36 5.24
C TYR A 94 7.78 -11.46 3.80
N ILE A 95 8.62 -11.22 2.80
CA ILE A 95 8.28 -11.40 1.40
C ILE A 95 7.78 -12.85 1.18
N TYR A 96 6.65 -12.98 0.50
CA TYR A 96 5.90 -14.23 0.27
C TYR A 96 5.22 -14.89 1.49
N LYS A 97 5.46 -14.41 2.72
CA LYS A 97 4.78 -14.97 3.92
C LYS A 97 3.47 -14.27 4.25
N ILE A 98 3.31 -13.02 3.83
CA ILE A 98 2.13 -12.20 4.08
C ILE A 98 1.64 -11.65 2.74
N PRO A 99 0.36 -11.86 2.38
CA PRO A 99 -0.24 -11.20 1.22
C PRO A 99 -0.12 -9.67 1.32
N GLU A 100 0.17 -9.02 0.19
CA GLU A 100 0.45 -7.58 0.10
C GLU A 100 -0.63 -6.72 0.77
N ALA A 101 -1.92 -7.02 0.54
CA ALA A 101 -3.04 -6.29 1.13
C ALA A 101 -3.05 -6.35 2.67
N TYR A 102 -2.65 -7.49 3.27
CA TYR A 102 -2.53 -7.60 4.72
C TYR A 102 -1.28 -6.90 5.25
N ALA A 103 -0.17 -6.99 4.53
CA ALA A 103 1.06 -6.29 4.89
C ALA A 103 0.86 -4.77 4.86
N MET A 104 0.22 -4.23 3.81
CA MET A 104 -0.07 -2.80 3.67
C MET A 104 -0.98 -2.31 4.81
N GLY A 105 -2.05 -3.07 5.12
CA GLY A 105 -2.96 -2.72 6.21
C GLY A 105 -2.27 -2.73 7.59
N ASP A 106 -1.43 -3.74 7.87
CA ASP A 106 -0.67 -3.81 9.11
C ASP A 106 0.37 -2.69 9.21
N ALA A 107 1.08 -2.40 8.12
CA ALA A 107 2.07 -1.33 8.06
C ALA A 107 1.44 0.04 8.27
N LEU A 108 0.30 0.31 7.64
CA LEU A 108 -0.43 1.56 7.80
C LEU A 108 -0.89 1.76 9.24
N ALA A 109 -1.44 0.72 9.87
CA ALA A 109 -1.87 0.77 11.27
C ALA A 109 -0.70 1.08 12.22
N VAL A 110 0.46 0.45 11.99
CA VAL A 110 1.69 0.72 12.75
C VAL A 110 2.16 2.15 12.52
N ALA A 111 2.24 2.60 11.26
CA ALA A 111 2.68 3.93 10.90
C ALA A 111 1.82 5.00 11.58
N TYR A 112 0.50 4.94 11.47
CA TYR A 112 -0.38 5.90 12.16
C TYR A 112 -0.20 5.88 13.68
N ARG A 113 -0.07 4.69 14.27
CA ARG A 113 0.12 4.56 15.72
C ARG A 113 1.41 5.23 16.17
N VAL A 114 2.54 4.91 15.54
CA VAL A 114 3.85 5.46 15.89
C VAL A 114 3.90 6.96 15.61
N MET A 115 3.30 7.43 14.51
CA MET A 115 3.32 8.85 14.16
C MET A 115 2.42 9.70 15.08
N ARG A 116 1.35 9.12 15.64
CA ARG A 116 0.48 9.79 16.61
C ARG A 116 1.03 9.80 18.04
N SER A 117 1.81 8.80 18.44
CA SER A 117 2.54 8.84 19.70
C SER A 117 3.57 9.97 19.65
N LYS A 118 3.31 11.02 20.42
CA LYS A 118 4.23 12.14 20.67
C LYS A 118 5.44 11.62 21.45
#